data_AF-A0AAW0FGU8-F1
#
_entry.id   AF-A0AAW0FGU8-F1
#
_cell.length_a   1.000
_cell.length_b   1.000
_cell.length_c   1.000
_cell.angle_alpha   90.00
_cell.angle_beta   90.00
_cell.angle_gamma   90.00
#
_symmetry.space_group_name_H-M   'P 1'
#
loop_
_entity.id
_entity.type
_entity.pdbx_description
1 polymer ?
#
loop_
_entity_poly.entity_id
_entity_poly.type
_entity_poly.pdbx_seq_one_letter_code
_entity_poly.pdbx_strand_id
1 'polypeptide(L)'
;MLFLRPDGFQIVSLPYLSRLSPVSTYTFKPSKFNVHYHASGVPIQNTLNVLKDVLYTWLDIPKSREAEYSCILVDMLQKHLGAVVLYLPGVRKMCYDVPPWVYTNLTESQGTHFQEEPLRAFDSAVKRLRTKMLVSPEGNQLSKLWSSYIKFITNIRSGPRGVPVAIQEYNNPVLSPLHFQRFTEFLRHSLLFVGGKLPPSDKFYNLLNDQPDFFLPLREFAPSWHNFVSQTKGHARYLQTPLGLFNLLVFRILCFNTPAARQESFTFTLQTLKDFRWRHRKDQSYYFNSHSYGSPCDGWEKESLMERYWLTANHTWPAWIKEKETNDDLNSFSKFVDWLDNSKDPSDGVRDFFMVGDLTGMLIAGDLAYAGVIDKPTVEEMGKLIAKVSKGAIAGLVYLRLLPQQPKNYIYPEYQVVHAFKEIHNHLKDELSDEEWNNMGMDTIVLEHSLCKLKRMYREKVV
;
A
#
# COMPACT_ATOMS: atom_id res chain seq x y z
N MET A 1 28.06 -37.91 -19.70
CA MET A 1 28.58 -36.90 -20.67
C MET A 1 27.67 -36.91 -21.88
N LEU A 2 27.30 -35.75 -22.45
CA LEU A 2 26.42 -35.67 -23.63
C LEU A 2 27.28 -35.60 -24.90
N PHE A 3 27.03 -36.49 -25.86
CA PHE A 3 27.60 -36.39 -27.20
C PHE A 3 26.48 -36.12 -28.21
N LEU A 4 26.68 -35.11 -29.03
CA LEU A 4 25.82 -34.77 -30.16
C LEU A 4 26.26 -35.58 -31.38
N ARG A 5 25.30 -36.26 -32.02
CA ARG A 5 25.46 -36.83 -33.36
C ARG A 5 24.37 -36.30 -34.30
N PRO A 6 24.59 -36.36 -35.63
CA PRO A 6 23.69 -35.76 -36.62
C PRO A 6 22.25 -36.31 -36.62
N ASP A 7 22.06 -37.49 -36.04
CA ASP A 7 20.84 -38.30 -36.07
C ASP A 7 20.16 -38.44 -34.69
N GLY A 8 20.64 -37.72 -33.67
CA GLY A 8 19.98 -37.61 -32.36
C GLY A 8 20.96 -37.49 -31.18
N PHE A 9 20.40 -37.32 -29.98
CA PHE A 9 21.16 -37.30 -28.73
C PHE A 9 21.29 -38.70 -28.14
N GLN A 10 22.50 -39.10 -27.76
CA GLN A 10 22.72 -40.33 -27.00
C GLN A 10 23.14 -39.97 -25.58
N ILE A 11 22.33 -40.34 -24.59
CA ILE A 11 22.68 -40.21 -23.17
C ILE A 11 23.42 -41.49 -22.77
N VAL A 12 24.74 -41.44 -22.77
CA VAL A 12 25.55 -42.53 -22.24
C VAL A 12 25.83 -42.24 -20.76
N SER A 13 25.00 -42.87 -19.92
CA SER A 13 25.06 -43.03 -18.46
C SER A 13 25.43 -41.79 -17.61
N LEU A 14 24.52 -41.40 -16.72
CA LEU A 14 24.88 -40.68 -15.49
C LEU A 14 25.19 -41.74 -14.40
N PRO A 15 26.34 -41.67 -13.70
CA PRO A 15 26.77 -42.70 -12.75
C PRO A 15 25.75 -43.02 -11.64
N TYR A 16 24.84 -42.11 -11.36
CA TYR A 16 23.82 -42.26 -10.32
C TYR A 16 22.55 -43.00 -10.76
N LEU A 17 22.30 -43.17 -12.07
CA LEU A 17 21.08 -43.82 -12.59
C LEU A 17 21.24 -45.32 -12.89
N SER A 18 22.47 -45.84 -12.95
CA SER A 18 22.75 -47.26 -13.21
C SER A 18 22.30 -48.21 -12.09
N ARG A 19 21.90 -47.69 -10.92
CA ARG A 19 21.41 -48.48 -9.78
C ARG A 19 19.90 -48.69 -9.77
N LEU A 20 19.13 -48.02 -10.63
CA LEU A 20 17.65 -48.06 -10.58
C LEU A 20 17.00 -48.86 -11.73
N SER A 21 17.74 -49.27 -12.77
CA SER A 21 17.29 -50.24 -13.79
C SER A 21 18.46 -50.60 -14.72
N PRO A 22 18.63 -51.86 -15.16
CA PRO A 22 19.65 -52.19 -16.16
C PRO A 22 19.31 -51.55 -17.52
N VAL A 23 20.33 -50.90 -18.06
CA VAL A 23 20.50 -50.32 -19.41
C VAL A 23 19.30 -50.47 -20.35
N SER A 24 18.52 -49.39 -20.48
CA SER A 24 17.60 -49.20 -21.61
C SER A 24 18.16 -48.10 -22.50
N THR A 25 18.52 -48.44 -23.72
CA THR A 25 18.95 -47.47 -24.74
C THR A 25 17.70 -46.86 -25.37
N TYR A 26 17.50 -45.55 -25.21
CA TYR A 26 16.36 -44.86 -25.81
C TYR A 26 16.80 -44.14 -27.09
N THR A 27 16.19 -44.50 -28.22
CA THR A 27 16.37 -43.81 -29.50
C THR A 27 15.07 -43.12 -29.87
N PHE A 28 15.08 -41.79 -29.95
CA PHE A 28 13.91 -41.01 -30.32
C PHE A 28 13.87 -40.81 -31.85
N LYS A 29 12.79 -41.22 -32.53
CA LYS A 29 12.53 -40.91 -33.94
C LYS A 29 11.21 -40.16 -34.08
N PRO A 30 11.18 -38.94 -34.65
CA PRO A 30 9.98 -38.14 -34.69
C PRO A 30 9.17 -38.42 -35.96
N SER A 31 8.24 -39.39 -35.91
CA SER A 31 7.05 -39.33 -36.78
C SER A 31 5.89 -40.20 -36.29
N LYS A 32 4.77 -39.54 -35.97
CA LYS A 32 3.37 -39.98 -36.08
C LYS A 32 2.89 -41.26 -35.35
N PHE A 33 2.25 -41.05 -34.19
CA PHE A 33 0.82 -41.30 -33.84
C PHE A 33 0.60 -41.85 -32.42
N ASN A 34 -0.63 -41.59 -31.93
CA ASN A 34 -1.28 -42.05 -30.70
C ASN A 34 -0.65 -43.25 -29.98
N VAL A 35 -0.38 -43.07 -28.68
CA VAL A 35 -0.02 -44.17 -27.78
C VAL A 35 -1.20 -44.44 -26.85
N HIS A 36 -1.78 -45.64 -26.96
CA HIS A 36 -2.61 -46.21 -25.90
C HIS A 36 -1.70 -46.87 -24.87
N TYR A 37 -1.83 -46.48 -23.60
CA TYR A 37 -1.12 -47.11 -22.50
C TYR A 37 -2.07 -47.99 -21.68
N HIS A 38 -1.73 -49.27 -21.56
CA HIS A 38 -2.10 -50.11 -20.42
C HIS A 38 -0.81 -50.46 -19.67
N ALA A 39 -0.53 -49.75 -18.57
CA ALA A 39 0.48 -50.13 -17.59
C ALA A 39 0.23 -49.38 -16.26
N SER A 40 0.37 -50.09 -15.14
CA SER A 40 -0.01 -49.70 -13.78
C SER A 40 0.82 -48.53 -13.21
N GLY A 41 0.29 -47.32 -13.38
CA GLY A 41 0.00 -46.34 -12.32
C GLY A 41 1.12 -45.55 -11.63
N VAL A 42 2.25 -46.16 -11.25
CA VAL A 42 3.15 -45.52 -10.25
C VAL A 42 4.57 -45.24 -10.76
N PRO A 43 5.27 -46.17 -11.44
CA PRO A 43 6.67 -45.95 -11.83
C PRO A 43 6.84 -44.92 -12.97
N ILE A 44 5.89 -44.87 -13.90
CA ILE A 44 5.91 -43.93 -15.03
C ILE A 44 5.67 -42.50 -14.54
N GLN A 45 4.73 -42.32 -13.61
CA GLN A 45 4.40 -40.99 -13.08
C GLN A 45 5.57 -40.40 -12.29
N ASN A 46 6.27 -41.21 -11.50
CA ASN A 46 7.45 -40.76 -10.76
C ASN A 46 8.61 -40.38 -11.70
N THR A 47 8.81 -41.15 -12.77
CA THR A 47 9.83 -40.84 -13.79
C THR A 47 9.50 -39.54 -14.54
N LEU A 48 8.23 -39.33 -14.89
CA LEU A 48 7.77 -38.09 -15.52
C LEU A 48 7.88 -36.87 -14.60
N ASN A 49 7.63 -37.04 -13.30
CA ASN A 49 7.74 -35.95 -12.33
C ASN A 49 9.21 -35.54 -12.13
N VAL A 50 10.14 -36.50 -12.05
CA VAL A 50 11.59 -36.21 -11.96
C VAL A 50 12.10 -35.55 -13.24
N LEU A 51 11.67 -36.03 -14.42
CA LEU A 51 12.01 -35.40 -15.70
C LEU A 51 11.46 -33.97 -15.80
N LYS A 52 10.23 -33.73 -15.32
CA LYS A 52 9.65 -32.38 -15.25
C LYS A 52 10.44 -31.47 -14.33
N ASP A 53 10.80 -31.92 -13.13
CA ASP A 53 11.57 -31.12 -12.18
C ASP A 53 12.97 -30.79 -12.69
N VAL A 54 13.63 -31.74 -13.36
CA VAL A 54 14.91 -31.49 -14.03
C VAL A 54 14.72 -30.48 -15.15
N LEU A 55 13.72 -30.63 -16.03
CA LEU A 55 13.48 -29.70 -17.13
C LEU A 55 13.07 -28.30 -16.64
N TYR A 56 12.24 -28.18 -15.61
CA TYR A 56 11.87 -26.89 -15.01
C TYR A 56 13.06 -26.20 -14.34
N THR A 57 13.96 -26.96 -13.72
CA THR A 57 15.17 -26.41 -13.11
C THR A 57 16.22 -26.03 -14.16
N TRP A 58 16.33 -26.81 -15.24
CA TRP A 58 17.31 -26.57 -16.31
C TRP A 58 16.90 -25.44 -17.26
N LEU A 59 15.58 -25.27 -17.45
CA LEU A 59 15.00 -24.23 -18.31
C LEU A 59 14.48 -23.02 -17.50
N ASP A 60 14.69 -23.00 -16.18
CA ASP A 60 14.25 -21.97 -15.22
C ASP A 60 12.75 -21.59 -15.34
N ILE A 61 11.90 -22.58 -15.64
CA ILE A 61 10.45 -22.39 -15.81
C ILE A 61 9.77 -22.33 -14.43
N PRO A 62 8.87 -21.36 -14.14
CA PRO A 62 8.20 -21.26 -12.86
C PRO A 62 7.39 -22.52 -12.51
N LYS A 63 7.54 -23.01 -11.27
CA LYS A 63 6.97 -24.30 -10.81
C LYS A 63 5.48 -24.27 -10.45
N SER A 64 4.79 -23.13 -10.55
CA SER A 64 3.36 -23.03 -10.18
C SER A 64 2.43 -23.25 -11.39
N ARG A 65 1.36 -24.03 -11.19
CA ARG A 65 0.33 -24.26 -12.22
C ARG A 65 -0.31 -22.97 -12.72
N GLU A 66 -0.42 -21.96 -11.86
CA GLU A 66 -0.99 -20.65 -12.22
C GLU A 66 -0.10 -19.89 -13.22
N ALA A 67 1.22 -19.98 -13.08
CA ALA A 67 2.15 -19.41 -14.05
C ALA A 67 2.11 -20.18 -15.39
N GLU A 68 2.00 -21.51 -15.34
CA GLU A 68 1.84 -22.37 -16.53
C GLU A 68 0.58 -21.98 -17.33
N TYR A 69 -0.56 -21.81 -16.66
CA TYR A 69 -1.81 -21.39 -17.33
C TYR A 69 -1.78 -19.95 -17.85
N SER A 70 -1.09 -19.05 -17.15
CA SER A 70 -0.91 -17.67 -17.60
C SER A 70 -0.05 -17.60 -18.87
N CYS A 71 1.02 -18.39 -18.94
CA CYS A 71 1.85 -18.52 -20.13
C CYS A 71 1.08 -19.13 -21.31
N ILE A 72 0.28 -20.17 -21.09
CA ILE A 72 -0.57 -20.78 -22.14
C ILE A 72 -1.59 -19.76 -22.68
N LEU A 73 -2.23 -18.99 -21.80
CA LEU A 73 -3.21 -17.98 -22.20
C LEU A 73 -2.56 -16.85 -23.02
N VAL A 74 -1.39 -16.37 -22.61
CA VAL A 74 -0.63 -15.33 -23.33
C VAL A 74 -0.17 -15.83 -24.70
N ASP A 75 0.34 -17.06 -24.80
CA ASP A 75 0.73 -17.68 -26.07
C ASP A 75 -0.46 -17.86 -27.03
N MET A 76 -1.61 -18.31 -26.52
CA MET A 76 -2.85 -18.40 -27.31
C MET A 76 -3.29 -17.03 -27.82
N LEU A 77 -3.29 -16.01 -26.96
CA LEU A 77 -3.68 -14.65 -27.33
C LEU A 77 -2.72 -14.07 -28.39
N GLN A 78 -1.41 -14.26 -28.22
CA GLN A 78 -0.40 -13.78 -29.15
C GLN A 78 -0.50 -14.46 -30.52
N LYS A 79 -0.71 -15.78 -30.58
CA LYS A 79 -0.89 -16.53 -31.84
C LYS A 79 -2.09 -16.06 -32.65
N HIS A 80 -3.15 -15.61 -31.99
CA HIS A 80 -4.40 -15.23 -32.66
C HIS A 80 -4.56 -13.73 -32.89
N LEU A 81 -3.91 -12.89 -32.08
CA LEU A 81 -4.07 -11.43 -32.11
C LEU A 81 -2.77 -10.69 -32.46
N GLY A 82 -1.65 -11.41 -32.61
CA GLY A 82 -0.33 -10.84 -32.83
C GLY A 82 0.27 -10.23 -31.57
N ALA A 83 1.49 -9.69 -31.69
CA ALA A 83 2.26 -9.14 -30.57
C ALA A 83 1.60 -7.93 -29.89
N VAL A 84 0.61 -7.28 -30.53
CA VAL A 84 -0.09 -6.10 -29.99
C VAL A 84 -0.83 -6.40 -28.67
N VAL A 85 -1.22 -7.66 -28.45
CA VAL A 85 -1.97 -8.06 -27.26
C VAL A 85 -1.17 -7.91 -25.97
N LEU A 86 0.17 -7.95 -26.05
CA LEU A 86 1.09 -7.81 -24.91
C LEU A 86 1.11 -6.37 -24.34
N TYR A 87 0.66 -5.40 -25.13
CA TYR A 87 0.60 -4.00 -24.71
C TYR A 87 -0.72 -3.64 -23.99
N LEU A 88 -1.69 -4.55 -23.98
CA LEU A 88 -2.95 -4.34 -23.25
C LEU A 88 -2.67 -4.35 -21.74
N PRO A 89 -3.10 -3.34 -20.97
CA PRO A 89 -2.73 -3.19 -19.55
C PRO A 89 -3.00 -4.43 -18.70
N GLY A 90 -4.08 -5.17 -18.96
CA GLY A 90 -4.42 -6.41 -18.26
C GLY A 90 -3.51 -7.58 -18.60
N VAL A 91 -3.17 -7.77 -19.88
CA VAL A 91 -2.24 -8.81 -20.34
C VAL A 91 -0.82 -8.47 -19.92
N ARG A 92 -0.43 -7.20 -20.02
CA ARG A 92 0.84 -6.67 -19.55
C ARG A 92 1.02 -6.90 -18.05
N LYS A 93 -0.04 -6.71 -17.25
CA LYS A 93 -0.04 -7.04 -15.82
C LYS A 93 0.18 -8.53 -15.56
N MET A 94 -0.44 -9.41 -16.35
CA MET A 94 -0.19 -10.86 -16.29
C MET A 94 1.23 -11.25 -16.75
N CYS A 95 1.80 -10.53 -17.72
CA CYS A 95 3.17 -10.75 -18.20
C CYS A 95 4.24 -10.26 -17.20
N TYR A 96 3.95 -9.27 -16.36
CA TYR A 96 4.89 -8.81 -15.32
C TYR A 96 5.11 -9.84 -14.21
N ASP A 97 4.20 -10.80 -14.05
CA ASP A 97 4.34 -11.93 -13.14
C ASP A 97 5.17 -13.09 -13.76
N VAL A 98 5.65 -12.94 -15.00
CA VAL A 98 6.45 -13.92 -15.75
C VAL A 98 7.88 -13.35 -15.99
N PRO A 99 8.96 -14.14 -15.82
CA PRO A 99 10.34 -13.63 -15.92
C PRO A 99 10.64 -12.93 -17.27
N PRO A 100 11.36 -11.78 -17.27
CA PRO A 100 11.57 -10.95 -18.46
C PRO A 100 12.22 -11.64 -19.67
N TRP A 101 13.04 -12.67 -19.43
CA TRP A 101 13.77 -13.38 -20.49
C TRP A 101 12.88 -14.32 -21.33
N VAL A 102 11.62 -14.56 -20.90
CA VAL A 102 10.60 -15.22 -21.72
C VAL A 102 10.26 -14.38 -22.97
N TYR A 103 10.57 -13.07 -22.95
CA TYR A 103 10.21 -12.12 -24.01
C TYR A 103 11.42 -11.46 -24.70
N THR A 104 12.67 -11.78 -24.34
CA THR A 104 13.88 -11.04 -24.79
C THR A 104 14.31 -11.22 -26.25
N ASN A 105 13.49 -11.83 -27.11
CA ASN A 105 13.76 -11.86 -28.57
C ASN A 105 12.84 -10.94 -29.39
N LEU A 106 12.17 -9.97 -28.76
CA LEU A 106 11.16 -9.14 -29.41
C LEU A 106 11.40 -7.64 -29.22
N THR A 107 12.58 -7.17 -29.60
CA THR A 107 12.79 -5.74 -29.89
C THR A 107 13.57 -5.59 -31.18
N GLU A 108 12.89 -5.85 -32.30
CA GLU A 108 13.28 -5.28 -33.59
C GLU A 108 12.06 -5.28 -34.52
N SER A 109 11.39 -4.13 -34.60
CA SER A 109 10.97 -3.47 -35.84
C SER A 109 9.71 -2.60 -35.64
N GLN A 110 9.91 -1.34 -36.01
CA GLN A 110 8.94 -0.31 -36.42
C GLN A 110 8.06 0.34 -35.35
N GLY A 111 8.37 1.62 -35.11
CA GLY A 111 7.51 2.55 -34.40
C GLY A 111 6.31 2.98 -35.24
N THR A 112 5.28 3.47 -34.57
CA THR A 112 4.46 4.62 -34.98
C THR A 112 3.52 4.99 -33.82
N HIS A 113 3.19 6.28 -33.77
CA HIS A 113 2.31 6.94 -32.80
C HIS A 113 0.97 6.23 -32.56
N PHE A 114 0.47 6.25 -31.33
CA PHE A 114 -0.92 5.90 -31.02
C PHE A 114 -1.63 7.02 -30.24
N GLN A 115 -2.65 7.60 -30.88
CA GLN A 115 -3.77 8.29 -30.26
C GLN A 115 -4.94 7.31 -30.06
N GLU A 116 -5.63 7.43 -28.93
CA GLU A 116 -6.99 6.99 -28.50
C GLU A 116 -7.75 5.74 -29.06
N GLU A 117 -7.25 4.93 -30.00
CA GLU A 117 -7.96 3.76 -30.54
C GLU A 117 -7.81 2.34 -29.88
N PRO A 118 -7.13 2.10 -28.73
CA PRO A 118 -6.96 0.72 -28.21
C PRO A 118 -8.26 0.02 -27.79
N LEU A 119 -9.22 0.74 -27.21
CA LEU A 119 -10.46 0.16 -26.69
C LEU A 119 -11.43 -0.24 -27.81
N ARG A 120 -11.50 0.55 -28.90
CA ARG A 120 -12.30 0.22 -30.09
C ARG A 120 -11.70 -0.96 -30.85
N ALA A 121 -10.37 -1.02 -30.95
CA ALA A 121 -9.67 -2.17 -31.53
C ALA A 121 -9.90 -3.46 -30.72
N PHE A 122 -9.90 -3.35 -29.38
CA PHE A 122 -10.22 -4.44 -28.46
C PHE A 122 -11.67 -4.94 -28.62
N ASP A 123 -12.66 -4.05 -28.59
CA ASP A 123 -14.07 -4.43 -28.77
C ASP A 123 -14.33 -5.06 -30.15
N SER A 124 -13.67 -4.55 -31.20
CA SER A 124 -13.76 -5.13 -32.54
C SER A 124 -13.08 -6.50 -32.63
N ALA A 125 -11.96 -6.72 -31.93
CA ALA A 125 -11.30 -8.01 -31.82
C ALA A 125 -12.15 -9.04 -31.03
N VAL A 126 -12.75 -8.63 -29.90
CA VAL A 126 -13.67 -9.45 -29.11
C VAL A 126 -14.91 -9.84 -29.93
N LYS A 127 -15.46 -8.91 -30.72
CA LYS A 127 -16.60 -9.20 -31.61
C LYS A 127 -16.23 -10.20 -32.71
N ARG A 128 -15.04 -10.07 -33.32
CA ARG A 128 -14.51 -11.03 -34.33
C ARG A 128 -14.22 -12.41 -33.74
N LEU A 129 -13.67 -12.48 -32.52
CA LEU A 129 -13.46 -13.72 -31.77
C LEU A 129 -14.80 -14.41 -31.48
N ARG A 130 -15.80 -13.67 -31.00
CA ARG A 130 -17.15 -14.19 -30.74
C ARG A 130 -17.80 -14.74 -32.00
N THR A 131 -17.67 -14.06 -33.14
CA THR A 131 -18.19 -14.55 -34.43
C THR A 131 -17.45 -15.81 -34.90
N LYS A 132 -16.13 -15.90 -34.75
CA LYS A 132 -15.37 -17.10 -35.12
C LYS A 132 -15.63 -18.30 -34.20
N MET A 133 -15.86 -18.06 -32.90
CA MET A 133 -16.23 -19.10 -31.92
C MET A 133 -17.61 -19.71 -32.18
N LEU A 134 -18.53 -18.98 -32.80
CA LEU A 134 -19.88 -19.48 -33.13
C LEU A 134 -19.92 -20.36 -34.38
N VAL A 135 -18.85 -20.39 -35.17
CA VAL A 135 -18.83 -21.04 -36.49
C VAL A 135 -17.81 -22.20 -36.55
N SER A 136 -16.96 -22.39 -35.53
CA SER A 136 -15.96 -23.47 -35.49
C SER A 136 -16.50 -24.75 -34.79
N PRO A 137 -16.14 -25.95 -35.27
CA PRO A 137 -16.47 -27.23 -34.61
C PRO A 137 -15.89 -27.38 -33.19
N GLU A 138 -14.80 -26.67 -32.86
CA GLU A 138 -14.23 -26.61 -31.50
C GLU A 138 -14.95 -25.60 -30.57
N GLY A 139 -15.95 -24.88 -31.09
CA GLY A 139 -16.71 -23.85 -30.38
C GLY A 139 -17.32 -24.29 -29.06
N ASN A 140 -17.60 -25.58 -28.88
CA ASN A 140 -18.15 -26.12 -27.63
C ASN A 140 -17.16 -26.15 -26.45
N GLN A 141 -15.86 -26.35 -26.68
CA GLN A 141 -14.86 -26.30 -25.60
C GLN A 141 -14.49 -24.87 -25.23
N LEU A 142 -14.35 -24.00 -26.24
CA LEU A 142 -14.07 -22.58 -26.05
C LEU A 142 -15.27 -21.82 -25.46
N SER A 143 -16.50 -22.20 -25.81
CA SER A 143 -17.73 -21.69 -25.18
C SER A 143 -17.84 -22.10 -23.72
N LYS A 144 -17.42 -23.33 -23.37
CA LYS A 144 -17.34 -23.78 -21.97
C LYS A 144 -16.28 -23.01 -21.18
N LEU A 145 -15.09 -22.80 -21.74
CA LEU A 145 -14.03 -21.98 -21.12
C LEU A 145 -14.46 -20.53 -20.94
N TRP A 146 -15.08 -19.94 -21.96
CA TRP A 146 -15.61 -18.57 -21.91
C TRP A 146 -16.76 -18.44 -20.92
N SER A 147 -17.69 -19.40 -20.89
CA SER A 147 -18.79 -19.43 -19.92
C SER A 147 -18.27 -19.58 -18.48
N SER A 148 -17.24 -20.40 -18.26
CA SER A 148 -16.57 -20.54 -16.96
C SER A 148 -15.84 -19.26 -16.54
N TYR A 149 -15.18 -18.58 -17.48
CA TYR A 149 -14.51 -17.29 -17.23
C TYR A 149 -15.53 -16.17 -16.91
N ILE A 150 -16.64 -16.09 -17.66
CA ILE A 150 -17.71 -15.14 -17.37
C ILE A 150 -18.38 -15.46 -16.03
N LYS A 151 -18.66 -16.73 -15.72
CA LYS A 151 -19.18 -17.14 -14.39
C LYS A 151 -18.22 -16.73 -13.26
N PHE A 152 -16.92 -16.88 -13.49
CA PHE A 152 -15.88 -16.53 -12.52
C PHE A 152 -15.78 -15.01 -12.31
N ILE A 153 -15.73 -14.21 -13.37
CA ILE A 153 -15.75 -12.74 -13.28
C ILE A 153 -17.06 -12.23 -12.66
N THR A 154 -18.18 -12.86 -12.99
CA THR A 154 -19.49 -12.52 -12.40
C THR A 154 -19.51 -12.84 -10.91
N ASN A 155 -19.00 -14.00 -10.48
CA ASN A 155 -18.85 -14.37 -9.07
C ASN A 155 -17.91 -13.45 -8.29
N ILE A 156 -16.83 -12.96 -8.92
CA ILE A 156 -15.94 -11.97 -8.31
C ILE A 156 -16.66 -10.61 -8.16
N ARG A 157 -17.45 -10.20 -9.16
CA ARG A 157 -18.13 -8.89 -9.18
C ARG A 157 -19.39 -8.84 -8.34
N SER A 158 -20.12 -9.94 -8.19
CA SER A 158 -21.35 -9.96 -7.40
C SER A 158 -21.13 -10.17 -5.90
N GLY A 159 -19.90 -10.50 -5.48
CA GLY A 159 -19.61 -11.00 -4.14
C GLY A 159 -20.39 -12.30 -3.84
N PRO A 160 -19.92 -13.16 -2.94
CA PRO A 160 -20.71 -14.31 -2.54
C PRO A 160 -21.90 -13.81 -1.70
N ARG A 161 -23.09 -13.74 -2.29
CA ARG A 161 -24.32 -13.77 -1.49
C ARG A 161 -24.44 -15.19 -0.92
N GLY A 162 -24.16 -15.32 0.38
CA GLY A 162 -24.73 -16.38 1.20
C GLY A 162 -24.07 -17.76 1.13
N VAL A 163 -22.75 -17.86 0.91
CA VAL A 163 -22.01 -19.02 1.42
C VAL A 163 -21.31 -18.54 2.68
N PRO A 164 -21.57 -19.13 3.86
CA PRO A 164 -20.72 -18.89 5.01
C PRO A 164 -19.33 -19.35 4.58
N VAL A 165 -18.44 -18.38 4.33
CA VAL A 165 -17.02 -18.66 4.42
C VAL A 165 -16.89 -19.16 5.85
N ALA A 166 -16.71 -20.47 6.02
CA ALA A 166 -16.11 -20.97 7.23
C ALA A 166 -14.90 -20.07 7.41
N ILE A 167 -14.96 -19.20 8.41
CA ILE A 167 -13.80 -18.52 8.94
C ILE A 167 -12.88 -19.70 9.20
N GLN A 168 -11.99 -20.01 8.27
CA GLN A 168 -10.77 -20.72 8.62
C GLN A 168 -10.25 -19.80 9.70
N GLU A 169 -10.45 -20.21 10.95
CA GLU A 169 -9.80 -19.64 12.10
C GLU A 169 -8.38 -19.47 11.63
N TYR A 170 -8.05 -18.21 11.32
CA TYR A 170 -6.68 -17.84 11.09
C TYR A 170 -6.11 -18.22 12.44
N ASN A 171 -5.46 -19.39 12.50
CA ASN A 171 -4.78 -19.89 13.68
C ASN A 171 -3.66 -18.88 13.87
N ASN A 172 -4.06 -17.78 14.52
CA ASN A 172 -3.26 -16.61 14.73
C ASN A 172 -2.11 -17.19 15.56
N PRO A 173 -0.88 -17.26 15.01
CA PRO A 173 0.23 -17.83 15.74
C PRO A 173 0.26 -17.09 17.07
N VAL A 174 -0.04 -17.83 18.15
CA VAL A 174 -0.37 -17.32 19.49
C VAL A 174 0.28 -15.96 19.68
N LEU A 175 -0.55 -14.90 19.64
CA LEU A 175 -0.11 -13.51 19.83
C LEU A 175 0.85 -13.52 20.99
N SER A 176 2.12 -13.24 20.72
CA SER A 176 3.12 -13.33 21.77
C SER A 176 2.81 -12.22 22.77
N PRO A 177 2.34 -12.53 24.00
CA PRO A 177 1.94 -11.51 24.98
C PRO A 177 3.05 -10.49 25.23
N LEU A 178 4.29 -10.90 24.97
CA LEU A 178 5.48 -10.06 25.00
C LEU A 178 5.44 -8.85 24.05
N HIS A 179 4.91 -8.96 22.82
CA HIS A 179 4.91 -7.83 21.88
C HIS A 179 3.91 -6.75 22.29
N PHE A 180 2.75 -7.18 22.79
CA PHE A 180 1.74 -6.31 23.38
C PHE A 180 2.26 -5.65 24.65
N GLN A 181 2.85 -6.43 25.57
CA GLN A 181 3.47 -5.87 26.76
C GLN A 181 4.53 -4.82 26.42
N ARG A 182 5.42 -5.08 25.45
CA ARG A 182 6.42 -4.11 24.99
C ARG A 182 5.79 -2.84 24.45
N PHE A 183 4.64 -2.93 23.77
CA PHE A 183 3.93 -1.75 23.28
C PHE A 183 3.27 -0.96 24.41
N THR A 184 2.70 -1.63 25.40
CA THR A 184 2.16 -0.97 26.60
C THR A 184 3.29 -0.30 27.40
N GLU A 185 4.44 -0.96 27.55
CA GLU A 185 5.64 -0.39 28.19
C GLU A 185 6.18 0.81 27.40
N PHE A 186 6.18 0.76 26.07
CA PHE A 186 6.54 1.90 25.22
C PHE A 186 5.68 3.13 25.52
N LEU A 187 4.37 2.95 25.63
CA LEU A 187 3.44 4.02 25.95
C LEU A 187 3.65 4.56 27.38
N ARG A 188 3.80 3.67 28.36
CA ARG A 188 4.07 4.03 29.76
C ARG A 188 5.38 4.81 29.92
N HIS A 189 6.46 4.37 29.27
CA HIS A 189 7.74 5.08 29.29
C HIS A 189 7.64 6.45 28.62
N SER A 190 6.85 6.57 27.55
CA SER A 190 6.59 7.84 26.90
C SER A 190 5.79 8.79 27.80
N LEU A 191 4.82 8.27 28.57
CA LEU A 191 4.07 9.04 29.55
C LEU A 191 4.97 9.55 30.68
N LEU A 192 5.88 8.71 31.19
CA LEU A 192 6.87 9.12 32.20
C LEU A 192 7.80 10.23 31.68
N PHE A 193 8.25 10.12 30.43
CA PHE A 193 9.04 11.18 29.75
C PHE A 193 8.29 12.50 29.73
N VAL A 194 7.03 12.49 29.28
CA VAL A 194 6.18 13.69 29.23
C VAL A 194 5.92 14.28 30.61
N GLY A 195 5.78 13.44 31.63
CA GLY A 195 5.61 13.86 33.03
C GLY A 195 6.89 14.39 33.70
N GLY A 196 8.01 14.52 32.99
CA GLY A 196 9.29 14.97 33.53
C GLY A 196 9.96 13.98 34.50
N LYS A 197 9.45 12.75 34.58
CA LYS A 197 9.99 11.70 35.45
C LYS A 197 10.99 10.86 34.65
N LEU A 198 12.18 11.41 34.42
CA LEU A 198 13.23 10.74 33.64
C LEU A 198 14.07 9.82 34.54
N PRO A 199 14.12 8.50 34.31
CA PRO A 199 15.20 7.68 34.83
C PRO A 199 16.53 8.04 34.13
N PRO A 200 17.69 7.79 34.75
CA PRO A 200 18.97 8.20 34.19
C PRO A 200 19.36 7.40 32.93
N SER A 201 19.83 8.11 31.90
CA SER A 201 20.66 7.63 30.77
C SER A 201 20.26 6.35 30.03
N ASP A 202 18.97 6.15 29.70
CA ASP A 202 18.55 5.09 28.77
C ASP A 202 18.44 5.66 27.33
N LYS A 203 18.94 4.87 26.36
CA LYS A 203 18.86 5.12 24.92
C LYS A 203 17.47 5.53 24.47
N PHE A 204 16.42 4.96 25.08
CA PHE A 204 15.03 5.33 24.82
C PHE A 204 14.78 6.84 25.03
N TYR A 205 15.16 7.35 26.19
CA TYR A 205 14.94 8.75 26.57
C TYR A 205 15.84 9.70 25.78
N ASN A 206 17.06 9.27 25.42
CA ASN A 206 17.93 10.06 24.54
C ASN A 206 17.27 10.27 23.17
N LEU A 207 16.67 9.24 22.58
CA LEU A 207 15.95 9.38 21.30
C LEU A 207 14.76 10.33 21.42
N LEU A 208 13.97 10.21 22.49
CA LEU A 208 12.85 11.12 22.74
C LEU A 208 13.29 12.56 22.97
N ASN A 209 14.41 12.78 23.67
CA ASN A 209 14.95 14.12 23.92
C ASN A 209 15.50 14.76 22.64
N ASP A 210 16.21 13.98 21.82
CA ASP A 210 16.85 14.48 20.61
C ASP A 210 15.83 14.80 19.49
N GLN A 211 14.82 13.94 19.31
CA GLN A 211 13.83 14.08 18.24
C GLN A 211 12.41 13.71 18.71
N PRO A 212 11.80 14.50 19.61
CA PRO A 212 10.51 14.18 20.22
C PRO A 212 9.39 14.05 19.18
N ASP A 213 9.27 14.98 18.23
CA ASP A 213 8.27 14.88 17.14
C ASP A 213 8.42 13.60 16.29
N PHE A 214 9.64 13.03 16.25
CA PHE A 214 9.94 11.84 15.46
C PHE A 214 9.68 10.53 16.21
N PHE A 215 9.90 10.49 17.53
CA PHE A 215 9.89 9.27 18.33
C PHE A 215 8.77 9.18 19.36
N LEU A 216 8.23 10.30 19.83
CA LEU A 216 7.18 10.32 20.85
C LEU A 216 5.87 9.77 20.27
N PRO A 217 5.25 8.74 20.88
CA PRO A 217 3.97 8.19 20.42
C PRO A 217 2.76 9.03 20.85
N LEU A 218 2.92 9.84 21.90
CA LEU A 218 1.85 10.68 22.44
C LEU A 218 1.78 11.99 21.65
N ARG A 219 0.97 11.97 20.58
CA ARG A 219 0.89 13.03 19.55
C ARG A 219 0.71 14.43 20.12
N GLU A 220 -0.15 14.58 21.12
CA GLU A 220 -0.48 15.89 21.71
C GLU A 220 0.69 16.55 22.46
N PHE A 221 1.69 15.75 22.84
CA PHE A 221 2.89 16.20 23.55
C PHE A 221 4.09 16.44 22.62
N ALA A 222 3.91 16.25 21.31
CA ALA A 222 4.95 16.56 20.32
C ALA A 222 5.23 18.08 20.31
N PRO A 223 6.47 18.55 20.51
CA PRO A 223 6.76 19.98 20.72
C PRO A 223 6.31 20.89 19.58
N SER A 224 6.47 20.48 18.32
CA SER A 224 6.03 21.28 17.17
C SER A 224 4.52 21.48 17.19
N TRP A 225 3.77 20.44 17.55
CA TRP A 225 2.31 20.48 17.63
C TRP A 225 1.84 21.30 18.84
N HIS A 226 2.41 21.05 20.01
CA HIS A 226 2.09 21.79 21.23
C HIS A 226 2.26 23.30 21.03
N ASN A 227 3.36 23.71 20.41
CA ASN A 227 3.63 25.10 20.10
C ASN A 227 2.59 25.68 19.12
N PHE A 228 2.28 24.99 18.02
CA PHE A 228 1.24 25.43 17.07
C PHE A 228 -0.14 25.60 17.73
N VAL A 229 -0.58 24.63 18.54
CA VAL A 229 -1.87 24.68 19.24
C VAL A 229 -1.93 25.83 20.24
N SER A 230 -0.86 26.04 21.00
CA SER A 230 -0.80 27.11 22.02
C SER A 230 -1.03 28.51 21.42
N GLN A 231 -0.61 28.73 20.18
CA GLN A 231 -0.70 30.02 19.49
C GLN A 231 -2.01 30.23 18.75
N THR A 232 -2.59 29.15 18.22
CA THR A 232 -3.92 29.16 17.61
C THR A 232 -5.03 29.11 18.67
N LYS A 233 -4.64 29.09 19.95
CA LYS A 233 -5.48 28.89 21.13
C LYS A 233 -6.30 27.58 21.08
N GLY A 234 -5.93 26.65 20.21
CA GLY A 234 -6.65 25.39 20.00
C GLY A 234 -8.16 25.57 19.70
N HIS A 235 -8.58 26.73 19.21
CA HIS A 235 -10.02 27.03 19.10
C HIS A 235 -10.60 26.58 17.76
N ALA A 236 -11.65 25.76 17.82
CA ALA A 236 -12.49 25.37 16.68
C ALA A 236 -12.78 26.57 15.74
N ARG A 237 -13.18 27.70 16.33
CA ARG A 237 -13.54 28.93 15.60
C ARG A 237 -12.41 29.46 14.74
N TYR A 238 -11.15 29.35 15.18
CA TYR A 238 -10.01 29.81 14.40
C TYR A 238 -9.81 28.90 13.18
N LEU A 239 -9.81 27.57 13.39
CA LEU A 239 -9.62 26.59 12.33
C LEU A 239 -10.80 26.51 11.34
N GLN A 240 -11.99 26.99 11.73
CA GLN A 240 -13.13 27.19 10.83
C GLN A 240 -12.97 28.41 9.89
N THR A 241 -11.96 29.26 10.10
CA THR A 241 -11.66 30.36 9.17
C THR A 241 -10.70 29.91 8.05
N PRO A 242 -10.73 30.56 6.88
CA PRO A 242 -9.71 30.33 5.84
C PRO A 242 -8.28 30.49 6.35
N LEU A 243 -8.05 31.46 7.23
CA LEU A 243 -6.75 31.70 7.85
C LEU A 243 -6.29 30.54 8.73
N GLY A 244 -7.23 29.93 9.46
CA GLY A 244 -6.96 28.75 10.27
C GLY A 244 -6.56 27.55 9.44
N LEU A 245 -7.34 27.22 8.40
CA LEU A 245 -7.00 26.12 7.49
C LEU A 245 -5.67 26.36 6.78
N PHE A 246 -5.44 27.57 6.28
CA PHE A 246 -4.17 27.95 5.64
C PHE A 246 -2.97 27.68 6.55
N ASN A 247 -3.02 28.16 7.80
CA ASN A 247 -1.93 27.95 8.76
C ASN A 247 -1.73 26.48 9.10
N LEU A 248 -2.81 25.71 9.19
CA LEU A 248 -2.74 24.28 9.42
C LEU A 248 -2.06 23.54 8.26
N LEU A 249 -2.38 23.89 7.01
CA LEU A 249 -1.76 23.34 5.81
C LEU A 249 -0.25 23.65 5.78
N VAL A 250 0.11 24.94 5.96
CA VAL A 250 1.51 25.37 5.99
C VAL A 250 2.28 24.64 7.09
N PHE A 251 1.71 24.59 8.31
CA PHE A 251 2.32 23.89 9.42
C PHE A 251 2.58 22.42 9.08
N ARG A 252 1.57 21.67 8.62
CA ARG A 252 1.72 20.23 8.37
C ARG A 252 2.61 19.90 7.18
N ILE A 253 2.55 20.69 6.12
CA ILE A 253 3.18 20.36 4.85
C ILE A 253 4.60 20.93 4.76
N LEU A 254 4.80 22.15 5.25
CA LEU A 254 6.05 22.88 5.03
C LEU A 254 6.92 22.94 6.27
N CYS A 255 6.33 23.00 7.46
CA CYS A 255 7.05 23.48 8.63
C CYS A 255 7.09 22.49 9.79
N PHE A 256 6.38 21.37 9.69
CA PHE A 256 6.33 20.35 10.73
C PHE A 256 7.75 19.83 11.01
N ASN A 257 8.08 19.69 12.29
CA ASN A 257 9.38 19.18 12.75
C ASN A 257 10.58 20.08 12.37
N THR A 258 10.35 21.38 12.13
CA THR A 258 11.42 22.37 11.95
C THR A 258 11.83 23.01 13.27
N PRO A 259 13.06 23.58 13.38
CA PRO A 259 13.45 24.38 14.54
C PRO A 259 12.47 25.51 14.84
N ALA A 260 12.01 26.25 13.82
CA ALA A 260 11.04 27.33 13.98
C ALA A 260 9.72 26.84 14.59
N ALA A 261 9.17 25.73 14.09
CA ALA A 261 7.91 25.17 14.60
C ALA A 261 8.00 24.73 16.07
N ARG A 262 9.19 24.44 16.59
CA ARG A 262 9.40 24.06 18.00
C ARG A 262 9.66 25.24 18.94
N GLN A 263 10.22 26.35 18.42
CA GLN A 263 10.79 27.42 19.25
C GLN A 263 10.08 28.77 19.11
N GLU A 264 9.42 29.04 17.98
CA GLU A 264 8.91 30.36 17.64
C GLU A 264 7.38 30.38 17.46
N SER A 265 6.79 31.58 17.53
CA SER A 265 5.40 31.77 17.12
C SER A 265 5.25 31.55 15.61
N PHE A 266 4.46 30.56 15.23
CA PHE A 266 4.25 29.98 13.92
C PHE A 266 2.81 30.13 13.40
N THR A 267 2.20 31.28 13.65
CA THR A 267 0.93 31.68 13.03
C THR A 267 1.19 32.78 12.01
N PHE A 268 0.81 32.52 10.77
CA PHE A 268 0.94 33.45 9.67
C PHE A 268 -0.37 34.18 9.41
N THR A 269 -0.32 35.50 9.29
CA THR A 269 -1.25 36.28 8.46
C THR A 269 -0.71 36.42 7.04
N LEU A 270 -1.58 36.85 6.10
CA LEU A 270 -1.17 37.32 4.77
C LEU A 270 -0.03 38.35 4.84
N GLN A 271 -0.07 39.25 5.83
CA GLN A 271 0.98 40.24 6.04
C GLN A 271 2.27 39.59 6.52
N THR A 272 2.20 38.60 7.41
CA THR A 272 3.40 37.89 7.85
C THR A 272 4.00 36.99 6.77
N LEU A 273 3.27 36.61 5.71
CA LEU A 273 3.86 35.98 4.51
C LEU A 273 4.85 36.94 3.83
N LYS A 274 4.56 38.25 3.85
CA LYS A 274 5.49 39.28 3.35
C LYS A 274 6.61 39.53 4.34
N ASP A 275 6.31 39.57 5.64
CA ASP A 275 7.35 39.72 6.68
C ASP A 275 8.27 38.50 6.78
N PHE A 276 7.80 37.31 6.38
CA PHE A 276 8.58 36.09 6.24
C PHE A 276 9.81 36.39 5.36
N ARG A 277 9.61 37.00 4.17
CA ARG A 277 10.70 37.47 3.29
C ARG A 277 11.76 38.32 4.01
N TRP A 278 11.35 39.17 4.96
CA TRP A 278 12.25 40.04 5.71
C TRP A 278 13.01 39.31 6.83
N ARG A 279 12.39 38.30 7.43
CA ARG A 279 12.93 37.56 8.59
C ARG A 279 13.93 36.46 8.24
N HIS A 280 14.04 36.02 6.97
CA HIS A 280 14.93 34.93 6.52
C HIS A 280 16.44 35.21 6.55
N ARG A 281 16.93 35.95 7.54
CA ARG A 281 18.38 35.96 7.84
C ARG A 281 18.85 34.64 8.49
N LYS A 282 18.02 33.60 8.51
CA LYS A 282 18.35 32.20 8.84
C LYS A 282 18.09 31.31 7.62
N ASP A 283 18.77 30.17 7.56
CA ASP A 283 18.64 29.21 6.45
C ASP A 283 17.21 28.69 6.27
N GLN A 284 16.82 28.32 5.04
CA GLN A 284 15.48 27.81 4.73
C GLN A 284 15.13 26.58 5.56
N SER A 285 16.11 25.71 5.87
CA SER A 285 15.90 24.51 6.71
C SER A 285 15.44 24.82 8.14
N TYR A 286 15.64 26.06 8.60
CA TYR A 286 15.15 26.52 9.91
C TYR A 286 13.62 26.64 9.93
N TYR A 287 13.02 27.05 8.81
CA TYR A 287 11.58 27.33 8.68
C TYR A 287 10.82 26.25 7.92
N PHE A 288 11.53 25.53 7.04
CA PHE A 288 10.95 24.58 6.12
C PHE A 288 11.63 23.23 6.22
N ASN A 289 10.83 22.18 6.27
CA ASN A 289 11.27 20.81 6.21
C ASN A 289 10.83 20.24 4.85
N SER A 290 11.76 20.20 3.89
CA SER A 290 11.53 19.67 2.54
C SER A 290 11.11 18.19 2.52
N HIS A 291 11.30 17.48 3.63
CA HIS A 291 11.02 16.05 3.80
C HIS A 291 9.82 15.80 4.74
N SER A 292 8.98 16.79 4.98
CA SER A 292 7.75 16.63 5.77
C SER A 292 6.85 15.58 5.11
N TYR A 293 6.77 14.41 5.72
CA TYR A 293 5.85 13.31 5.37
C TYR A 293 6.00 12.66 3.98
N GLY A 294 7.07 12.89 3.23
CA GLY A 294 7.32 12.16 1.98
C GLY A 294 8.04 12.95 0.89
N SER A 295 7.73 12.59 -0.37
CA SER A 295 8.39 13.11 -1.57
C SER A 295 8.43 14.64 -1.60
N PRO A 296 9.52 15.20 -2.09
CA PRO A 296 9.95 16.49 -1.59
C PRO A 296 9.12 17.61 -2.19
N CYS A 297 8.96 18.70 -1.44
CA CYS A 297 8.65 20.01 -1.99
C CYS A 297 9.83 20.56 -2.85
N ASP A 298 10.73 19.68 -3.34
CA ASP A 298 11.95 20.05 -4.07
C ASP A 298 11.54 20.41 -5.49
N GLY A 299 11.87 21.65 -5.88
CA GLY A 299 11.44 22.23 -7.15
C GLY A 299 10.27 23.21 -7.03
N TRP A 300 9.62 23.30 -5.87
CA TRP A 300 8.64 24.34 -5.60
C TRP A 300 9.24 25.46 -4.75
N GLU A 301 9.07 26.69 -5.22
CA GLU A 301 9.25 27.87 -4.40
C GLU A 301 8.21 27.82 -3.27
N LYS A 302 8.67 27.88 -2.02
CA LYS A 302 7.80 27.65 -0.85
C LYS A 302 6.75 28.73 -0.73
N GLU A 303 7.12 29.94 -1.12
CA GLU A 303 6.29 31.12 -1.17
C GLU A 303 5.12 30.93 -2.13
N SER A 304 5.37 30.45 -3.36
CA SER A 304 4.31 30.16 -4.32
C SER A 304 3.36 29.07 -3.81
N LEU A 305 3.90 28.07 -3.10
CA LEU A 305 3.09 27.01 -2.50
C LEU A 305 2.22 27.53 -1.36
N MET A 306 2.74 28.41 -0.51
CA MET A 306 1.95 29.10 0.52
C MET A 306 0.86 29.99 -0.09
N GLU A 307 1.16 30.77 -1.13
CA GLU A 307 0.17 31.59 -1.82
C GLU A 307 -0.95 30.73 -2.40
N ARG A 308 -0.60 29.60 -3.01
CA ARG A 308 -1.59 28.62 -3.50
C ARG A 308 -2.46 28.09 -2.37
N TYR A 309 -1.90 27.66 -1.23
CA TYR A 309 -2.72 27.20 -0.10
C TYR A 309 -3.62 28.30 0.47
N TRP A 310 -3.18 29.56 0.48
CA TRP A 310 -4.03 30.67 0.89
C TRP A 310 -5.22 30.83 -0.06
N LEU A 311 -4.98 30.83 -1.38
CA LEU A 311 -6.05 30.93 -2.38
C LEU A 311 -7.03 29.76 -2.27
N THR A 312 -6.53 28.53 -2.17
CA THR A 312 -7.34 27.34 -1.98
C THR A 312 -8.17 27.43 -0.70
N ALA A 313 -7.55 27.70 0.45
CA ALA A 313 -8.27 27.80 1.73
C ALA A 313 -9.33 28.91 1.71
N ASN A 314 -9.05 30.05 1.06
CA ASN A 314 -10.00 31.16 0.95
C ASN A 314 -11.19 30.82 0.03
N HIS A 315 -10.97 30.02 -1.01
CA HIS A 315 -12.00 29.67 -1.97
C HIS A 315 -12.86 28.47 -1.51
N THR A 316 -12.24 27.38 -1.05
CA THR A 316 -12.96 26.11 -0.82
C THR A 316 -13.48 25.97 0.61
N TRP A 317 -12.79 26.53 1.60
CA TRP A 317 -13.11 26.29 3.01
C TRP A 317 -14.45 26.88 3.47
N PRO A 318 -14.81 28.14 3.14
CA PRO A 318 -16.10 28.68 3.56
C PRO A 318 -17.28 27.89 3.02
N ALA A 319 -17.17 27.40 1.77
CA ALA A 319 -18.20 26.57 1.15
C ALA A 319 -18.34 25.23 1.90
N TRP A 320 -17.22 24.56 2.20
CA TRP A 320 -17.23 23.30 2.94
C TRP A 320 -17.80 23.45 4.36
N ILE A 321 -17.40 24.50 5.09
CA ILE A 321 -17.92 24.79 6.44
C ILE A 321 -19.44 25.01 6.41
N LYS A 322 -19.92 25.79 5.44
CA LYS A 322 -21.36 26.04 5.26
C LYS A 322 -22.13 24.76 4.90
N GLU A 323 -21.57 23.92 4.02
CA GLU A 323 -22.20 22.65 3.64
C GLU A 323 -22.32 21.72 4.85
N LYS A 324 -21.26 21.62 5.65
CA LYS A 324 -21.21 20.83 6.88
C LYS A 324 -22.26 21.21 7.91
N GLU A 325 -22.62 22.48 8.03
CA GLU A 325 -23.71 22.93 8.93
C GLU A 325 -25.07 22.32 8.56
N THR A 326 -25.23 21.84 7.32
CA THR A 326 -26.46 21.24 6.80
C THR A 326 -26.36 19.75 6.50
N ASN A 327 -25.15 19.19 6.59
CA ASN A 327 -24.86 17.80 6.22
C ASN A 327 -23.96 17.16 7.29
N ASP A 328 -24.59 16.45 8.22
CA ASP A 328 -23.89 15.82 9.35
C ASP A 328 -22.82 14.81 8.90
N ASP A 329 -22.97 14.19 7.72
CA ASP A 329 -21.97 13.26 7.20
C ASP A 329 -20.61 13.94 6.94
N LEU A 330 -20.57 15.26 6.73
CA LEU A 330 -19.33 16.01 6.55
C LEU A 330 -18.57 16.26 7.87
N ASN A 331 -19.17 15.93 9.02
CA ASN A 331 -18.42 15.82 10.28
C ASN A 331 -17.53 14.58 10.33
N SER A 332 -17.76 13.57 9.47
CA SER A 332 -16.96 12.35 9.46
C SER A 332 -15.51 12.63 9.11
N PHE A 333 -14.62 12.01 9.88
CA PHE A 333 -13.18 12.10 9.70
C PHE A 333 -12.73 11.62 8.31
N SER A 334 -13.21 10.45 7.88
CA SER A 334 -12.91 9.87 6.57
C SER A 334 -13.47 10.70 5.41
N LYS A 335 -14.67 11.27 5.57
CA LYS A 335 -15.25 12.17 4.57
C LYS A 335 -14.43 13.43 4.38
N PHE A 336 -13.91 14.01 5.45
CA PHE A 336 -12.99 15.14 5.34
C PHE A 336 -11.67 14.75 4.65
N VAL A 337 -11.09 13.60 4.97
CA VAL A 337 -9.88 13.09 4.28
C VAL A 337 -10.16 12.89 2.78
N ASP A 338 -11.29 12.27 2.43
CA ASP A 338 -11.69 12.07 1.04
C ASP A 338 -11.99 13.40 0.32
N TRP A 339 -12.53 14.40 1.02
CA TRP A 339 -12.70 15.75 0.48
C TRP A 339 -11.35 16.38 0.10
N LEU A 340 -10.35 16.33 1.00
CA LEU A 340 -9.00 16.81 0.69
C LEU A 340 -8.38 16.08 -0.53
N ASP A 341 -8.64 14.78 -0.66
CA ASP A 341 -8.08 13.97 -1.75
C ASP A 341 -8.75 14.27 -3.11
N ASN A 342 -10.06 14.51 -3.09
CA ASN A 342 -10.88 14.69 -4.29
C ASN A 342 -11.08 16.16 -4.70
N SER A 343 -10.76 17.13 -3.85
CA SER A 343 -10.91 18.56 -4.17
C SER A 343 -10.01 18.95 -5.35
N LYS A 344 -10.62 19.53 -6.37
CA LYS A 344 -9.97 19.97 -7.61
C LYS A 344 -10.50 21.34 -7.99
N ASP A 345 -9.60 22.18 -8.48
CA ASP A 345 -9.96 23.45 -9.08
C ASP A 345 -10.81 23.18 -10.34
N PRO A 346 -12.04 23.72 -10.42
CA PRO A 346 -12.91 23.49 -11.57
C PRO A 346 -12.35 24.03 -12.89
N SER A 347 -11.41 24.99 -12.86
CA SER A 347 -10.89 25.67 -14.03
C SER A 347 -9.83 24.86 -14.78
N ASP A 348 -8.95 24.16 -14.06
CA ASP A 348 -7.84 23.41 -14.64
C ASP A 348 -7.86 21.90 -14.27
N GLY A 349 -8.76 21.48 -13.38
CA GLY A 349 -8.87 20.11 -12.90
C GLY A 349 -7.72 19.65 -11.99
N VAL A 350 -6.82 20.57 -11.62
CA VAL A 350 -5.68 20.30 -10.75
C VAL A 350 -6.18 20.21 -9.31
N ARG A 351 -5.57 19.35 -8.50
CA ARG A 351 -5.92 19.20 -7.09
C ARG A 351 -5.73 20.52 -6.33
N ASP A 352 -6.75 20.91 -5.59
CA ASP A 352 -6.76 22.11 -4.74
C ASP A 352 -5.68 22.00 -3.65
N PHE A 353 -5.69 20.88 -2.94
CA PHE A 353 -4.73 20.58 -1.88
C PHE A 353 -3.54 19.81 -2.45
N PHE A 354 -2.75 20.50 -3.28
CA PHE A 354 -1.51 19.97 -3.83
C PHE A 354 -0.61 19.43 -2.70
N MET A 355 0.05 18.28 -2.89
CA MET A 355 0.87 17.57 -1.89
C MET A 355 0.16 16.99 -0.66
N VAL A 356 -1.15 17.19 -0.51
CA VAL A 356 -1.92 16.56 0.57
C VAL A 356 -2.31 15.14 0.14
N GLY A 357 -1.37 14.20 0.30
CA GLY A 357 -1.67 12.77 0.15
C GLY A 357 -2.45 12.21 1.36
N ASP A 358 -2.85 10.94 1.28
CA ASP A 358 -3.68 10.28 2.33
C ASP A 358 -3.11 10.45 3.75
N LEU A 359 -1.79 10.29 3.91
CA LEU A 359 -1.14 10.46 5.22
C LEU A 359 -1.27 11.90 5.75
N THR A 360 -0.97 12.89 4.91
CA THR A 360 -1.06 14.30 5.29
C THR A 360 -2.50 14.72 5.55
N GLY A 361 -3.45 14.23 4.73
CA GLY A 361 -4.88 14.45 4.94
C GLY A 361 -5.36 13.89 6.28
N MET A 362 -4.95 12.67 6.63
CA MET A 362 -5.26 12.05 7.92
C MET A 362 -4.69 12.85 9.11
N LEU A 363 -3.49 13.44 8.96
CA LEU A 363 -2.89 14.28 10.00
C LEU A 363 -3.63 15.62 10.17
N ILE A 364 -4.03 16.27 9.07
CA ILE A 364 -4.84 17.50 9.10
C ILE A 364 -6.21 17.20 9.72
N ALA A 365 -6.86 16.11 9.32
CA ALA A 365 -8.11 15.64 9.91
C ALA A 365 -7.96 15.42 11.42
N GLY A 366 -6.86 14.80 11.85
CA GLY A 366 -6.52 14.63 13.26
C GLY A 366 -6.41 15.94 14.04
N ASP A 367 -5.94 17.01 13.41
CA ASP A 367 -5.83 18.32 14.05
C ASP A 367 -7.19 19.01 14.18
N LEU A 368 -8.01 18.93 13.12
CA LEU A 368 -9.37 19.44 13.13
C LEU A 368 -10.27 18.69 14.12
N ALA A 369 -10.08 17.38 14.26
CA ALA A 369 -10.81 16.57 15.22
C ALA A 369 -10.50 16.97 16.67
N TYR A 370 -9.22 17.19 17.01
CA TYR A 370 -8.87 17.69 18.34
C TYR A 370 -9.37 19.10 18.62
N ALA A 371 -9.46 19.94 17.60
CA ALA A 371 -10.05 21.26 17.72
C ALA A 371 -11.58 21.24 17.75
N GLY A 372 -12.24 20.08 17.60
CA GLY A 372 -13.70 19.97 17.55
C GLY A 372 -14.34 20.55 16.29
N VAL A 373 -13.58 20.66 15.20
CA VAL A 373 -14.10 21.09 13.89
C VAL A 373 -14.78 19.92 13.18
N ILE A 374 -14.24 18.71 13.29
CA ILE A 374 -14.83 17.45 12.80
C ILE A 374 -14.84 16.41 13.91
N ASP A 375 -15.54 15.30 13.71
CA ASP A 375 -15.59 14.22 14.68
C ASP A 375 -14.28 13.42 14.70
N LYS A 376 -13.94 12.89 15.89
CA LYS A 376 -12.85 11.91 16.00
C LYS A 376 -13.23 10.62 15.29
N PRO A 377 -12.28 9.92 14.64
CA PRO A 377 -12.60 8.72 13.90
C PRO A 377 -12.95 7.59 14.84
N THR A 378 -13.93 6.78 14.44
CA THR A 378 -14.20 5.50 15.09
C THR A 378 -13.03 4.52 14.90
N VAL A 379 -12.99 3.44 15.69
CA VAL A 379 -11.94 2.41 15.56
C VAL A 379 -11.99 1.79 14.16
N GLU A 380 -13.20 1.49 13.68
CA GLU A 380 -13.44 0.95 12.35
C GLU A 380 -12.99 1.92 11.25
N GLU A 381 -13.36 3.19 11.35
CA GLU A 381 -12.99 4.23 10.40
C GLU A 381 -11.47 4.44 10.33
N MET A 382 -10.80 4.51 11.48
CA MET A 382 -9.35 4.63 11.54
C MET A 382 -8.66 3.38 10.95
N GLY A 383 -9.16 2.17 11.25
CA GLY A 383 -8.65 0.93 10.65
C GLY A 383 -8.69 0.94 9.12
N LYS A 384 -9.78 1.47 8.52
CA LYS A 384 -9.90 1.63 7.06
C LYS A 384 -8.90 2.64 6.52
N LEU A 385 -8.72 3.78 7.20
CA LEU A 385 -7.74 4.79 6.81
C LEU A 385 -6.30 4.25 6.90
N ILE A 386 -5.98 3.46 7.91
CA ILE A 386 -4.68 2.77 8.03
C ILE A 386 -4.46 1.85 6.84
N ALA A 387 -5.49 1.09 6.42
CA ALA A 387 -5.41 0.22 5.25
C ALA A 387 -5.18 1.02 3.95
N LYS A 388 -5.89 2.15 3.79
CA LYS A 388 -5.74 3.07 2.65
C LYS A 388 -4.33 3.66 2.59
N VAL A 389 -3.85 4.23 3.69
CA VAL A 389 -2.54 4.88 3.79
C VAL A 389 -1.40 3.87 3.60
N SER A 390 -1.52 2.67 4.19
CA SER A 390 -0.56 1.57 4.05
C SER A 390 0.90 1.97 4.37
N LYS A 391 1.12 2.66 5.49
CA LYS A 391 2.44 3.15 5.95
C LYS A 391 2.85 2.63 7.34
N GLY A 392 3.21 3.54 8.25
CA GLY A 392 3.87 3.20 9.51
C GLY A 392 3.00 2.38 10.45
N ALA A 393 1.70 2.65 10.52
CA ALA A 393 0.78 1.91 11.38
C ALA A 393 0.68 0.44 10.97
N ILE A 394 0.64 0.13 9.66
CA ILE A 394 0.75 -1.25 9.16
C ILE A 394 2.05 -1.90 9.63
N ALA A 395 3.17 -1.19 9.54
CA ALA A 395 4.45 -1.71 10.03
C ALA A 395 4.45 -1.97 11.54
N GLY A 396 3.72 -1.16 12.32
CA GLY A 396 3.45 -1.39 13.74
C GLY A 396 2.61 -2.64 13.98
N LEU A 397 1.50 -2.80 13.27
CA LEU A 397 0.64 -4.00 13.37
C LEU A 397 1.38 -5.29 12.98
N VAL A 398 2.25 -5.23 11.97
CA VAL A 398 3.13 -6.36 11.60
C VAL A 398 4.17 -6.63 12.69
N TYR A 399 4.75 -5.59 13.29
CA TYR A 399 5.69 -5.74 14.41
C TYR A 399 5.02 -6.42 15.61
N LEU A 400 3.76 -6.08 15.88
CA LEU A 400 2.94 -6.69 16.93
C LEU A 400 2.42 -8.09 16.59
N ARG A 401 2.74 -8.63 15.41
CA ARG A 401 2.25 -9.93 14.92
C ARG A 401 0.74 -10.02 14.73
N LEU A 402 0.05 -8.87 14.67
CA LEU A 402 -1.37 -8.78 14.35
C LEU A 402 -1.65 -8.89 12.85
N LEU A 403 -0.64 -8.57 12.05
CA LEU A 403 -0.61 -8.82 10.62
C LEU A 403 0.61 -9.69 10.28
N PRO A 404 0.47 -10.66 9.35
CA PRO A 404 1.60 -11.48 8.95
C PRO A 404 2.66 -10.63 8.25
N GLN A 405 3.94 -10.98 8.37
CA GLN A 405 4.99 -10.35 7.58
C GLN A 405 4.78 -10.69 6.10
N GLN A 406 4.77 -9.67 5.24
CA GLN A 406 4.55 -9.81 3.81
C GLN A 406 5.70 -9.19 3.00
N PRO A 407 5.81 -9.50 1.69
CA PRO A 407 6.75 -8.85 0.79
C PRO A 407 6.58 -7.33 0.76
N LYS A 408 7.63 -6.63 0.32
CA LYS A 408 7.58 -5.18 0.13
C LYS A 408 6.46 -4.81 -0.84
N ASN A 409 5.70 -3.76 -0.51
CA ASN A 409 4.54 -3.26 -1.27
C ASN A 409 3.31 -4.18 -1.27
N TYR A 410 3.25 -5.20 -0.42
CA TYR A 410 2.00 -5.94 -0.20
C TYR A 410 0.92 -5.02 0.38
N ILE A 411 -0.28 -5.08 -0.18
CA ILE A 411 -1.45 -4.33 0.27
C ILE A 411 -2.32 -5.29 1.07
N TYR A 412 -2.42 -5.06 2.39
CA TYR A 412 -3.29 -5.85 3.25
C TYR A 412 -4.76 -5.56 2.92
N PRO A 413 -5.62 -6.58 2.88
CA PRO A 413 -7.06 -6.38 2.78
C PRO A 413 -7.59 -5.51 3.94
N GLU A 414 -8.46 -4.55 3.63
CA GLU A 414 -9.02 -3.60 4.60
C GLU A 414 -9.56 -4.28 5.88
N TYR A 415 -10.34 -5.35 5.72
CA TYR A 415 -10.95 -6.05 6.85
C TYR A 415 -9.92 -6.63 7.84
N GLN A 416 -8.75 -7.07 7.35
CA GLN A 416 -7.68 -7.60 8.21
C GLN A 416 -7.06 -6.48 9.04
N VAL A 417 -6.83 -5.32 8.41
CA VAL A 417 -6.27 -4.15 9.07
C VAL A 417 -7.24 -3.60 10.12
N VAL A 418 -8.52 -3.50 9.79
CA VAL A 418 -9.58 -3.09 10.73
C VAL A 418 -9.64 -4.03 11.93
N HIS A 419 -9.62 -5.35 11.71
CA HIS A 419 -9.61 -6.34 12.78
C HIS A 419 -8.38 -6.18 13.67
N ALA A 420 -7.18 -6.17 13.08
CA ALA A 420 -5.91 -6.00 13.79
C ALA A 420 -5.88 -4.70 14.62
N PHE A 421 -6.34 -3.59 14.06
CA PHE A 421 -6.39 -2.31 14.76
C PHE A 421 -7.37 -2.31 15.93
N LYS A 422 -8.55 -2.94 15.75
CA LYS A 422 -9.54 -3.10 16.82
C LYS A 422 -9.02 -3.98 17.96
N GLU A 423 -8.31 -5.04 17.62
CA GLU A 423 -7.74 -5.97 18.59
C GLU A 423 -6.72 -5.28 19.50
N ILE A 424 -5.78 -4.51 18.94
CA ILE A 424 -4.81 -3.75 19.76
C ILE A 424 -5.47 -2.62 20.56
N HIS A 425 -6.49 -1.97 19.99
CA HIS A 425 -7.25 -0.94 20.70
C HIS A 425 -7.94 -1.51 21.95
N ASN A 426 -8.61 -2.67 21.82
CA ASN A 426 -9.28 -3.33 22.93
C ASN A 426 -8.26 -3.80 23.97
N HIS A 427 -7.16 -4.41 23.54
CA HIS A 427 -6.09 -4.83 24.44
C HIS A 427 -5.56 -3.67 25.30
N LEU A 428 -5.31 -2.49 24.69
CA LEU A 428 -4.86 -1.33 25.46
C LEU A 428 -5.92 -0.79 26.42
N LYS A 429 -7.21 -0.89 26.08
CA LYS A 429 -8.30 -0.51 26.99
C LYS A 429 -8.38 -1.43 28.20
N ASP A 430 -8.04 -2.70 28.03
CA ASP A 430 -8.06 -3.68 29.12
C ASP A 430 -6.79 -3.57 30.00
N GLU A 431 -5.64 -3.19 29.42
CA GLU A 431 -4.34 -3.16 30.11
C GLU A 431 -3.95 -1.81 30.74
N LEU A 432 -4.41 -0.70 30.17
CA LEU A 432 -4.14 0.63 30.70
C LEU A 432 -5.25 1.03 31.67
N SER A 433 -4.87 1.61 32.81
CA SER A 433 -5.86 2.23 33.69
C SER A 433 -6.53 3.43 33.04
N ASP A 434 -7.75 3.79 33.48
CA ASP A 434 -8.43 5.01 33.02
C ASP A 434 -7.57 6.26 33.23
N GLU A 435 -6.80 6.31 34.32
CA GLU A 435 -5.86 7.40 34.59
C GLU A 435 -4.74 7.45 33.54
N GLU A 436 -4.08 6.32 33.25
CA GLU A 436 -3.05 6.24 32.21
C GLU A 436 -3.62 6.61 30.83
N TRP A 437 -4.79 6.06 30.48
CA TRP A 437 -5.48 6.32 29.22
C TRP A 437 -5.75 7.82 29.03
N ASN A 438 -6.32 8.47 30.05
CA ASN A 438 -6.62 9.90 30.02
C ASN A 438 -5.34 10.76 30.02
N ASN A 439 -4.35 10.43 30.84
CA ASN A 439 -3.09 11.18 30.91
C ASN A 439 -2.27 11.10 29.61
N MET A 440 -2.39 10.00 28.87
CA MET A 440 -1.80 9.84 27.54
C MET A 440 -2.58 10.60 26.45
N GLY A 441 -3.82 11.03 26.73
CA GLY A 441 -4.75 11.50 25.72
C GLY A 441 -5.15 10.39 24.73
N MET A 442 -5.21 9.13 25.19
CA MET A 442 -5.41 7.99 24.29
C MET A 442 -6.75 8.06 23.56
N ASP A 443 -6.66 7.95 22.24
CA ASP A 443 -7.77 7.71 21.35
C ASP A 443 -7.29 6.98 20.08
N THR A 444 -8.17 6.84 19.10
CA THR A 444 -7.87 6.17 17.82
C THR A 444 -6.76 6.87 17.04
N ILE A 445 -6.63 8.19 17.14
CA ILE A 445 -5.58 8.97 16.46
C ILE A 445 -4.24 8.77 17.16
N VAL A 446 -4.19 8.85 18.50
CA VAL A 446 -2.95 8.58 19.25
C VAL A 446 -2.50 7.13 19.05
N LEU A 447 -3.43 6.17 18.98
CA LEU A 447 -3.08 4.77 18.76
C LEU A 447 -2.45 4.54 17.39
N GLU A 448 -3.05 5.08 16.31
CA GLU A 448 -2.45 5.06 14.98
C GLU A 448 -1.05 5.67 14.99
N HIS A 449 -0.92 6.85 15.62
CA HIS A 449 0.35 7.55 15.71
C HIS A 449 1.40 6.72 16.44
N SER A 450 1.02 6.10 17.55
CA SER A 450 1.87 5.24 18.37
C SER A 450 2.39 4.03 17.59
N LEU A 451 1.52 3.35 16.84
CA LEU A 451 1.90 2.24 15.94
C LEU A 451 2.90 2.70 14.89
N CYS A 452 2.70 3.89 14.32
CA CYS A 452 3.62 4.52 13.36
C CYS A 452 5.03 4.76 13.93
N LYS A 453 5.16 4.98 15.25
CA LYS A 453 6.43 5.21 15.94
C LYS A 453 7.09 3.94 16.46
N LEU A 454 6.30 2.91 16.78
CA LEU A 454 6.76 1.70 17.45
C LEU A 454 8.02 1.08 16.81
N LYS A 455 7.96 0.81 15.50
CA LYS A 455 9.08 0.24 14.75
C LYS A 455 10.33 1.13 14.73
N ARG A 456 10.16 2.46 14.87
CA ARG A 456 11.28 3.42 14.89
C ARG A 456 12.02 3.36 16.23
N MET A 457 11.30 3.14 17.33
CA MET A 457 11.89 3.01 18.66
C MET A 457 12.63 1.69 18.83
N TYR A 458 11.97 0.58 18.52
CA TYR A 458 12.57 -0.75 18.63
C TYR A 458 13.13 -1.19 17.29
N ARG A 459 14.02 -0.39 16.68
CA ARG A 459 14.84 -0.83 15.53
C ARG A 459 15.73 -2.00 15.96
N GLU A 460 15.14 -3.16 16.20
CA GLU A 460 15.80 -4.44 16.13
C GLU A 460 16.14 -4.61 14.65
N LYS A 461 17.42 -4.85 14.35
CA LYS A 461 17.76 -5.40 13.04
C LYS A 461 17.00 -6.72 12.99
N VAL A 462 15.90 -6.77 12.24
CA VAL A 462 15.23 -8.03 11.92
C VAL A 462 16.28 -8.80 11.11
N VAL A 463 16.95 -9.73 11.78
CA VAL A 463 17.95 -10.64 11.18
C VAL A 463 17.23 -11.66 10.33
#